data_AF-A0A6L3T221-F1
#
_entry.id   AF-A0A6L3T221-F1
#
_cell.length_a   1.000
_cell.length_b   1.000
_cell.length_c   1.000
_cell.angle_alpha   90.00
_cell.angle_beta   90.00
_cell.angle_gamma   90.00
#
_symmetry.space_group_name_H-M   'P 1'
#
loop_
_entity.id
_entity.type
_entity.pdbx_description
1 polymer ?
#
loop_
_entity_poly.entity_id
_entity_poly.type
_entity_poly.pdbx_seq_one_letter_code
_entity_poly.pdbx_strand_id
1 'polypeptide(L)'
;MTVYHFHLRTAHGLERDEIGLICPNLEEAYLDACASIPKLAVDLIEQGYDPSACIFEIYDGADQLLMEVPFLERIKRVQKPPRQEPLAISRETQALFDRLDLLRLSIQDETAKLRANLAQAHEETANIRARAKQHVP
;
A
#
# COMPACT_ATOMS: atom_id res chain seq x y z
N MET A 1 -18.41 -5.08 4.44
CA MET A 1 -18.31 -4.26 3.22
C MET A 1 -19.32 -3.14 3.37
N THR A 2 -18.86 -1.90 3.25
CA THR A 2 -19.63 -0.68 3.48
C THR A 2 -19.47 0.23 2.27
N VAL A 3 -20.49 1.01 1.96
CA VAL A 3 -20.43 2.02 0.89
C VAL A 3 -19.76 3.28 1.46
N TYR A 4 -18.82 3.82 0.71
CA TYR A 4 -18.17 5.09 0.98
C TYR A 4 -18.37 6.03 -0.20
N HIS A 5 -18.64 7.30 0.07
CA HIS A 5 -18.83 8.32 -0.97
C HIS A 5 -17.62 9.25 -1.01
N PHE A 6 -17.13 9.56 -2.21
CA PHE A 6 -15.92 10.37 -2.42
C PHE A 6 -16.28 11.72 -3.03
N HIS A 7 -16.57 12.71 -2.20
CA HIS A 7 -16.94 14.04 -2.68
C HIS A 7 -15.69 14.87 -2.97
N LEU A 8 -15.67 15.54 -4.12
CA LEU A 8 -14.58 16.42 -4.50
C LEU A 8 -14.94 17.87 -4.13
N ARG A 9 -14.22 18.43 -3.16
CA ARG A 9 -14.31 19.86 -2.86
C ARG A 9 -13.28 20.61 -3.67
N THR A 10 -13.75 21.49 -4.55
CA THR A 10 -12.94 22.42 -5.35
C THR A 10 -13.12 23.86 -4.84
N ALA A 11 -12.34 24.79 -5.39
CA ALA A 11 -12.52 26.22 -5.11
C ALA A 11 -13.90 26.77 -5.54
N HIS A 12 -14.61 26.06 -6.41
CA HIS A 12 -15.88 26.50 -6.98
C HIS A 12 -17.10 25.82 -6.35
N GLY A 13 -16.90 24.78 -5.55
CA GLY A 13 -18.00 24.08 -4.87
C GLY A 13 -17.65 22.63 -4.52
N LEU A 14 -18.66 21.93 -4.01
CA LEU A 14 -18.60 20.51 -3.70
C LEU A 14 -19.25 19.71 -4.84
N GLU A 15 -18.46 18.87 -5.48
CA GLU A 15 -18.94 17.86 -6.43
C GLU A 15 -19.21 16.56 -5.66
N ARG A 16 -20.46 16.14 -5.64
CA ARG A 16 -20.88 14.94 -4.92
C ARG A 16 -20.73 13.70 -5.80
N ASP A 17 -20.25 12.64 -5.16
CA ASP A 17 -20.27 11.29 -5.69
C ASP A 17 -21.55 10.58 -5.25
N GLU A 18 -22.45 10.38 -6.20
CA GLU A 18 -23.75 9.72 -5.96
C GLU A 18 -23.68 8.20 -6.09
N ILE A 19 -22.57 7.64 -6.60
CA ILE A 19 -22.42 6.20 -6.82
C ILE A 19 -21.83 5.55 -5.58
N GLY A 20 -20.76 6.14 -5.04
CA GLY A 20 -19.99 5.57 -3.94
C GLY A 20 -19.24 4.30 -4.35
N LEU A 21 -18.28 3.89 -3.50
CA LEU A 21 -17.49 2.68 -3.67
C LEU A 21 -17.70 1.75 -2.48
N ILE A 22 -17.82 0.46 -2.76
CA ILE A 22 -17.88 -0.57 -1.70
C ILE A 22 -16.47 -0.94 -1.30
N CYS A 23 -16.09 -0.62 -0.07
CA CYS A 23 -14.78 -0.98 0.48
C CYS A 23 -14.91 -1.89 1.73
N PRO A 24 -13.87 -2.68 2.05
CA PRO A 24 -13.84 -3.50 3.26
C PRO A 24 -13.77 -2.66 4.54
N ASN A 25 -13.07 -1.53 4.50
CA ASN A 25 -12.84 -0.61 5.60
C ASN A 25 -12.44 0.78 5.05
N LEU A 26 -12.28 1.76 5.96
CA LEU A 26 -11.89 3.13 5.63
C LEU A 26 -10.47 3.25 5.06
N GLU A 27 -9.55 2.35 5.44
CA GLU A 27 -8.17 2.38 4.96
C GLU A 27 -8.08 2.01 3.48
N GLU A 28 -8.81 0.99 3.05
CA GLU A 28 -8.95 0.62 1.63
C GLU A 28 -9.64 1.72 0.82
N ALA A 29 -10.69 2.34 1.38
CA ALA A 29 -11.34 3.50 0.76
C ALA A 29 -10.36 4.67 0.57
N TYR A 30 -9.52 4.94 1.58
CA TYR A 30 -8.46 5.95 1.49
C TYR A 30 -7.39 5.60 0.44
N LEU A 31 -6.97 4.33 0.34
CA LEU A 31 -6.00 3.91 -0.67
C LEU A 31 -6.53 4.09 -2.09
N ASP A 32 -7.82 3.76 -2.32
CA ASP A 32 -8.47 3.95 -3.61
C ASP A 32 -8.60 5.44 -3.98
N ALA A 33 -9.04 6.28 -3.02
CA ALA A 33 -9.03 7.73 -3.19
C ALA A 33 -7.64 8.24 -3.59
N CYS A 34 -6.59 7.80 -2.88
CA CYS A 34 -5.21 8.19 -3.21
C CYS A 34 -4.76 7.73 -4.60
N ALA A 35 -5.22 6.57 -5.07
CA ALA A 35 -4.90 6.05 -6.39
C ALA A 35 -5.61 6.83 -7.52
N SER A 36 -6.80 7.38 -7.25
CA SER A 36 -7.59 8.14 -8.22
C SER A 36 -7.12 9.60 -8.39
N ILE A 37 -6.55 10.20 -7.33
CA ILE A 37 -6.11 11.62 -7.29
C ILE A 37 -5.23 12.02 -8.50
N PRO A 38 -4.17 11.27 -8.88
CA PRO A 38 -3.31 11.70 -9.99
C PRO A 38 -4.05 11.81 -11.33
N LYS A 39 -4.99 10.90 -11.59
CA LYS A 39 -5.78 10.93 -12.82
C LYS A 39 -6.76 12.11 -12.80
N LEU A 40 -7.49 12.28 -11.70
CA LEU A 40 -8.38 13.43 -11.51
C LEU A 40 -7.64 14.77 -11.57
N ALA A 41 -6.43 14.85 -11.02
CA ALA A 41 -5.63 16.06 -11.06
C ALA A 41 -5.27 16.47 -12.49
N VAL A 42 -4.99 15.51 -13.38
CA VAL A 42 -4.76 15.80 -14.81
C VAL A 42 -6.03 16.36 -15.44
N ASP A 43 -7.17 15.70 -15.23
CA ASP A 43 -8.47 16.14 -15.76
C ASP A 43 -8.84 17.56 -15.26
N LEU A 44 -8.57 17.86 -13.99
CA LEU A 44 -8.79 19.18 -13.39
C LEU A 44 -7.87 20.26 -13.97
N ILE A 45 -6.59 19.95 -14.21
CA ILE A 45 -5.65 20.88 -14.85
C ILE A 45 -6.09 21.20 -16.27
N GLU A 46 -6.52 20.19 -17.04
CA GLU A 46 -7.02 20.37 -18.40
C GLU A 46 -8.26 21.26 -18.45
N GLN A 47 -9.09 21.21 -17.40
CA GLN A 47 -10.27 22.07 -17.22
C GLN A 47 -9.94 23.46 -16.66
N GLY A 48 -8.67 23.74 -16.35
CA GLY A 48 -8.20 25.03 -15.83
C GLY A 48 -8.40 25.24 -14.33
N TYR A 49 -8.73 24.18 -13.58
CA TYR A 49 -8.82 24.22 -12.13
C TYR A 49 -7.46 24.04 -11.47
N ASP A 50 -7.28 24.63 -10.29
CA ASP A 50 -6.08 24.42 -9.47
C ASP A 50 -6.26 23.17 -8.58
N PRO A 51 -5.56 22.05 -8.86
CA PRO A 51 -5.68 20.83 -8.06
C PRO A 51 -5.10 21.02 -6.65
N SER A 52 -4.28 22.05 -6.42
CA SER A 52 -3.70 22.32 -5.11
C SER A 52 -4.74 22.84 -4.12
N ALA A 53 -5.84 23.41 -4.60
CA ALA A 53 -6.98 23.83 -3.81
C ALA A 53 -8.06 22.74 -3.66
N CYS A 54 -7.83 21.54 -4.18
CA CYS A 54 -8.82 20.45 -4.19
C CYS A 54 -8.63 19.48 -3.00
N ILE A 55 -9.74 19.03 -2.43
CA ILE A 55 -9.80 18.10 -1.30
C ILE A 55 -10.80 17.01 -1.62
N PHE A 56 -10.43 15.74 -1.42
CA PHE A 56 -11.38 14.64 -1.41
C PHE A 56 -11.96 14.46 -0.01
N GLU A 57 -13.27 14.35 0.09
CA GLU A 57 -13.97 14.07 1.34
C GLU A 57 -14.58 12.66 1.24
N ILE A 58 -14.22 11.80 2.19
CA ILE A 58 -14.70 10.42 2.28
C ILE A 58 -15.83 10.38 3.32
N TYR A 59 -17.03 10.06 2.86
CA TYR A 59 -18.22 9.88 3.69
C TYR A 59 -18.59 8.40 3.80
N ASP A 60 -19.29 8.03 4.86
CA ASP A 60 -19.94 6.72 4.95
C ASP A 60 -21.34 6.71 4.31
N GLY A 61 -21.98 5.55 4.28
CA GLY A 61 -23.35 5.39 3.76
C GLY A 61 -24.44 6.07 4.61
N ALA A 62 -24.10 6.68 5.75
CA ALA A 62 -24.99 7.53 6.54
C ALA A 62 -24.74 9.03 6.29
N ASP A 63 -23.94 9.36 5.27
CA ASP A 63 -23.56 10.73 4.90
C ASP A 63 -22.76 11.43 6.02
N GLN A 64 -22.03 10.66 6.84
CA GLN A 64 -21.12 11.18 7.85
C GLN A 64 -19.69 11.29 7.27
N LEU A 65 -19.10 12.48 7.38
CA LEU A 65 -17.71 12.72 7.00
C LEU A 65 -16.78 11.90 7.89
N LEU A 66 -16.01 11.00 7.29
CA LEU A 66 -15.02 10.19 7.97
C LEU A 66 -13.61 10.76 7.83
N MET A 67 -13.26 11.30 6.67
CA MET A 67 -11.90 11.74 6.37
C MET A 67 -11.83 12.79 5.25
N GLU A 68 -10.91 13.73 5.37
CA GLU A 68 -10.51 14.64 4.29
C GLU A 68 -9.12 14.26 3.77
N VAL A 69 -8.95 14.27 2.45
CA VAL A 69 -7.72 13.89 1.73
C VAL A 69 -7.31 15.03 0.80
N PRO A 70 -6.39 15.92 1.21
CA PRO A 70 -5.91 17.00 0.36
C PRO A 70 -5.13 16.47 -0.84
N PHE A 71 -5.42 16.97 -2.04
CA PHE A 71 -4.71 16.56 -3.26
C PHE A 71 -3.21 16.89 -3.20
N LEU A 72 -2.85 18.00 -2.53
CA LEU A 72 -1.48 18.47 -2.31
C LEU A 72 -0.55 17.44 -1.67
N GLU A 73 -1.04 16.56 -0.80
CA GLU A 73 -0.21 15.51 -0.17
C GLU A 73 0.30 14.50 -1.20
N ARG A 74 -0.43 14.29 -2.30
CA ARG A 74 -0.08 13.33 -3.36
C ARG A 74 0.55 14.01 -4.57
N ILE A 75 0.15 15.23 -4.91
CA ILE A 75 0.69 15.99 -6.06
C ILE A 75 2.13 16.50 -5.80
N LYS A 76 2.51 16.73 -4.54
CA LYS A 76 3.90 17.08 -4.16
C LYS A 76 4.95 16.02 -4.49
N ARG A 77 4.56 14.77 -4.84
CA ARG A 77 5.51 13.78 -5.36
C ARG A 77 5.88 13.98 -6.83
N VAL A 78 5.10 14.76 -7.60
CA VAL A 78 5.35 14.98 -9.04
C VAL A 78 6.00 16.35 -9.31
N GLN A 79 5.75 17.35 -8.47
CA GLN A 79 6.50 18.61 -8.53
C GLN A 79 7.84 18.42 -7.84
N LYS A 80 8.94 18.63 -8.59
CA LYS A 80 10.32 18.70 -8.10
C LYS A 80 10.31 19.35 -6.70
N PRO A 81 10.81 18.67 -5.65
CA PRO A 81 10.57 19.10 -4.29
C PRO A 81 11.06 20.53 -4.11
N PRO A 82 10.31 21.41 -3.39
CA PRO A 82 10.86 22.68 -2.95
C PRO A 82 12.03 22.28 -2.07
N ARG A 83 13.27 22.49 -2.57
CA ARG A 83 14.56 22.06 -2.00
C ARG A 83 14.41 21.78 -0.49
N GLN A 84 13.98 20.56 -0.16
CA GLN A 84 13.84 20.16 1.22
C GLN A 84 15.26 19.99 1.67
N GLU A 85 15.67 20.75 2.68
CA GLU A 85 16.87 20.37 3.42
C GLU A 85 16.71 18.88 3.74
N PRO A 86 17.72 18.04 3.44
CA PRO A 86 17.62 16.63 3.71
C PRO A 86 17.19 16.51 5.16
N LEU A 87 16.03 15.91 5.43
CA LEU A 87 15.70 15.43 6.76
C LEU A 87 16.86 14.51 7.11
N ALA A 88 17.81 15.03 7.87
CA ALA A 88 18.98 14.31 8.26
C ALA A 88 18.47 13.19 9.16
N ILE A 89 18.25 12.02 8.56
CA ILE A 89 17.92 10.79 9.27
C ILE A 89 19.01 10.69 10.35
N SER A 90 18.58 10.71 11.62
CA SER A 90 19.55 10.66 12.70
C SER A 90 20.36 9.37 12.54
N ARG A 91 21.65 9.41 12.91
CA ARG A 91 22.49 8.21 12.84
C ARG A 91 21.87 7.02 13.57
N GLU A 92 21.09 7.29 14.61
CA GLU A 92 20.37 6.28 15.38
C GLU A 92 19.24 5.63 14.56
N THR A 93 18.42 6.43 13.87
CA THR A 93 17.37 5.90 12.98
C THR A 93 17.95 5.13 11.80
N GLN A 94 19.07 5.58 11.23
CA GLN A 94 19.75 4.86 10.16
C GLN A 94 20.31 3.51 10.65
N ALA A 95 20.97 3.50 11.81
CA ALA A 95 21.50 2.28 12.40
C ALA A 95 20.40 1.26 12.75
N LEU A 96 19.21 1.72 13.11
CA LEU A 96 18.05 0.85 13.32
C LEU A 96 17.59 0.19 12.01
N PHE A 97 17.49 0.94 10.92
CA PHE A 97 17.15 0.38 9.61
C PHE A 97 18.21 -0.62 9.13
N ASP A 98 19.49 -0.26 9.24
CA ASP A 98 20.59 -1.16 8.86
C ASP A 98 20.55 -2.47 9.67
N ARG A 99 20.21 -2.40 10.96
CA ARG A 99 20.05 -3.57 11.82
C ARG A 99 18.87 -4.44 11.39
N LEU A 100 17.75 -3.84 11.02
CA LEU A 100 16.57 -4.57 10.55
C LEU A 100 16.85 -5.30 9.23
N ASP A 101 17.59 -4.66 8.32
CA ASP A 101 17.98 -5.27 7.05
C ASP A 101 18.91 -6.48 7.27
N LEU A 102 19.89 -6.36 8.17
CA LEU A 102 20.75 -7.49 8.54
C LEU A 102 19.95 -8.65 9.15
N LEU A 103 19.00 -8.37 10.04
CA LEU A 103 18.17 -9.40 10.66
C LEU A 103 17.29 -10.11 9.62
N ARG A 104 16.72 -9.34 8.69
CA ARG A 104 15.91 -9.89 7.59
C ARG A 104 16.73 -10.84 6.73
N LEU A 105 17.97 -10.48 6.38
CA LEU A 105 18.86 -11.35 5.61
C LEU A 105 19.19 -12.63 6.38
N SER A 106 19.41 -12.56 7.70
CA SER A 106 19.64 -13.74 8.55
C SER A 106 18.45 -14.70 8.55
N ILE A 107 17.24 -14.17 8.73
CA ILE A 107 16.01 -14.98 8.71
C ILE A 107 15.85 -15.65 7.34
N GLN A 108 16.13 -14.93 6.25
CA GLN A 108 16.04 -15.50 4.90
C GLN A 108 17.02 -16.66 4.71
N ASP A 109 18.26 -16.53 5.16
CA ASP A 109 19.26 -17.62 5.09
C ASP A 109 18.84 -18.84 5.92
N GLU A 110 18.36 -18.63 7.14
CA GLU A 110 17.86 -19.72 8.00
C GLU A 110 16.67 -20.45 7.37
N THR A 111 15.71 -19.70 6.81
CA THR A 111 14.56 -20.32 6.12
C THR A 111 14.98 -21.10 4.88
N ALA A 112 15.99 -20.65 4.14
CA ALA A 112 16.52 -21.37 2.99
C ALA A 112 17.18 -22.69 3.41
N LYS A 113 17.98 -22.67 4.48
CA LYS A 113 18.60 -23.89 5.05
C LYS A 113 17.55 -24.88 5.54
N LEU A 114 16.53 -24.40 6.27
CA LEU A 114 15.45 -25.27 6.74
C LEU A 114 14.70 -25.93 5.59
N ARG A 115 14.41 -25.18 4.51
CA ARG A 115 13.76 -25.72 3.31
C ARG A 115 14.61 -26.79 2.62
N ALA A 116 15.92 -26.58 2.52
CA ALA A 116 16.82 -27.58 1.96
C ALA A 116 16.83 -28.87 2.79
N ASN A 117 16.90 -28.76 4.13
CA ASN A 117 16.86 -29.91 5.02
C ASN A 117 15.55 -30.70 4.90
N LEU A 118 14.41 -30.00 4.84
CA LEU A 118 13.11 -30.64 4.66
C LEU A 118 13.01 -31.35 3.30
N ALA A 119 13.53 -30.75 2.23
CA ALA A 119 13.56 -31.39 0.92
C ALA A 119 14.38 -32.70 0.95
N GLN A 120 15.55 -32.68 1.60
CA GLN A 120 16.38 -33.88 1.76
C GLN A 120 15.66 -34.97 2.58
N ALA A 121 15.01 -34.61 3.69
CA ALA A 121 14.24 -35.58 4.49
C ALA A 121 13.09 -36.19 3.70
N HIS A 122 12.42 -35.40 2.85
CA HIS A 122 11.39 -35.92 1.94
C HIS A 122 11.96 -36.89 0.90
N GLU A 123 13.14 -36.63 0.36
CA GLU A 123 13.81 -37.53 -0.58
C GLU A 123 14.23 -38.85 0.10
N GLU A 124 14.81 -38.78 1.29
CA GLU A 124 15.20 -39.96 2.08
C GLU A 124 13.98 -40.83 2.42
N THR A 125 12.88 -40.23 2.88
CA THR A 125 11.64 -40.95 3.17
C THR A 125 11.00 -41.54 1.92
N ALA A 126 11.06 -40.86 0.77
CA ALA A 126 10.61 -41.41 -0.50
C ALA A 126 11.45 -42.63 -0.94
N ASN A 127 12.76 -42.56 -0.78
CA ASN A 127 13.69 -43.65 -1.09
C ASN A 127 13.47 -44.87 -0.18
N ILE A 128 13.28 -44.67 1.13
CA ILE A 128 12.93 -45.74 2.07
C ILE A 128 11.61 -46.40 1.66
N ARG A 129 10.58 -45.59 1.34
CA ARG A 129 9.27 -46.10 0.91
C ARG A 129 9.34 -46.88 -0.41
N ALA A 130 10.15 -46.43 -1.36
CA ALA A 130 10.36 -47.13 -2.64
C ALA A 130 11.03 -48.49 -2.42
N ARG A 131 12.07 -48.57 -1.57
CA ARG A 131 12.73 -49.83 -1.22
C ARG A 131 11.80 -50.79 -0.49
N ALA A 132 10.97 -50.31 0.43
CA ALA A 132 9.99 -51.13 1.13
C ALA A 132 8.95 -51.76 0.18
N LYS A 133 8.57 -51.06 -0.91
CA LYS A 133 7.65 -51.59 -1.93
C LYS A 133 8.27 -52.63 -2.85
N GLN A 134 9.60 -52.69 -2.98
CA GLN A 134 10.31 -53.67 -3.80
C GLN A 134 10.59 -55.00 -3.07
N HIS A 135 10.30 -55.07 -1.77
CA HIS A 135 10.58 -56.25 -0.92
C HIS A 135 9.31 -56.94 -0.41
N VAL A 136 8.16 -56.67 -1.05
CA VAL A 136 6.92 -57.43 -0.82
C VAL A 136 6.87 -58.56 -1.86
N PRO A 137 6.90 -59.85 -1.44
CA PRO A 137 6.80 -61.01 -2.34
C PRO A 137 5.41 -61.13 -2.98
#